data_AF-A0A6N0BPN2-F1
#
_entry.id   AF-A0A6N0BPN2-F1
#
_cell.length_a   1.000
_cell.length_b   1.000
_cell.length_c   1.000
_cell.angle_alpha   90.00
_cell.angle_beta   90.00
_cell.angle_gamma   90.00
#
_symmetry.space_group_name_H-M   'P 1'
#
loop_
_entity.id
_entity.type
_entity.pdbx_description
1 polymer ?
#
loop_
_entity_poly.entity_id
_entity_poly.type
_entity_poly.pdbx_seq_one_letter_code
_entity_poly.pdbx_strand_id
1 'polypeptide(L)'
;MEQATLLKIAKLRTLAARHGKSFDVVQFAANRTFARETLSALMDTADPDLLVAGLELMDALGMTASSEGTRPALLAADPKTKAEAPKTDARYVGRLR
;
A
#
# COMPACT_ATOMS: atom_id res chain seq x y z
N MET A 1 -0.97 -0.35 16.26
CA MET A 1 -1.48 0.29 15.02
C MET A 1 -0.60 1.49 14.72
N GLU A 2 -0.11 1.64 13.49
CA GLU A 2 0.81 2.74 13.15
C GLU A 2 0.09 4.10 13.11
N GLN A 3 0.82 5.18 13.45
CA GLN A 3 0.29 6.55 13.43
C GLN A 3 -0.18 6.96 12.03
N ALA A 4 0.51 6.47 10.98
CA ALA A 4 0.12 6.67 9.59
C ALA A 4 -1.26 6.07 9.27
N THR A 5 -1.58 4.89 9.82
CA THR A 5 -2.88 4.24 9.65
C THR A 5 -4.00 5.08 10.29
N LEU A 6 -3.77 5.60 11.49
CA LEU A 6 -4.74 6.44 12.19
C LEU A 6 -5.05 7.74 11.42
N LEU A 7 -4.02 8.37 10.83
CA LEU A 7 -4.20 9.55 9.99
C LEU A 7 -5.05 9.24 8.74
N LYS A 8 -4.81 8.10 8.09
CA LYS A 8 -5.63 7.67 6.95
C LYS A 8 -7.08 7.39 7.36
N ILE A 9 -7.32 6.79 8.52
CA ILE A 9 -8.70 6.57 9.04
C ILE A 9 -9.39 7.93 9.30
N ALA A 10 -8.68 8.90 9.88
CA ALA A 10 -9.22 10.24 10.10
C ALA A 10 -9.55 10.97 8.78
N LYS A 11 -8.67 10.84 7.78
CA LYS A 11 -8.91 11.37 6.42
C LYS A 11 -10.14 10.72 5.77
N LEU A 12 -10.27 9.39 5.88
CA LEU A 12 -11.44 8.68 5.36
C LEU A 12 -12.73 9.12 6.06
N ARG A 13 -12.71 9.29 7.38
CA ARG A 13 -13.86 9.79 8.15
C ARG A 13 -14.30 11.18 7.69
N THR A 14 -13.35 12.08 7.50
CA THR A 14 -13.66 13.46 7.06
C THR A 14 -14.21 13.51 5.64
N LEU A 15 -13.69 12.68 4.74
CA LEU A 15 -14.24 12.52 3.40
C LEU A 15 -15.64 11.90 3.44
N ALA A 16 -15.84 10.81 4.16
CA ALA A 16 -17.15 10.17 4.33
C ALA A 16 -18.20 11.15 4.88
N ALA A 17 -17.83 11.98 5.86
CA ALA A 17 -18.72 12.96 6.46
C ALA A 17 -19.22 14.01 5.47
N ARG A 18 -18.41 14.38 4.45
CA ARG A 18 -18.84 15.29 3.36
C ARG A 18 -19.94 14.67 2.50
N HIS A 19 -20.01 13.34 2.45
CA HIS A 19 -21.05 12.56 1.77
C HIS A 19 -22.20 12.16 2.70
N GLY A 20 -22.26 12.71 3.91
CA GLY A 20 -23.28 12.36 4.92
C GLY A 20 -23.10 10.96 5.53
N LYS A 21 -22.00 10.26 5.24
CA LYS A 21 -21.68 8.95 5.80
C LYS A 21 -20.75 9.13 7.00
N SER A 22 -21.06 8.52 8.14
CA SER A 22 -20.19 8.54 9.32
C SER A 22 -20.05 7.15 9.91
N PHE A 23 -18.90 6.86 10.50
CA PHE A 23 -18.59 5.56 11.10
C PHE A 23 -17.72 5.74 12.34
N ASP A 24 -17.76 4.75 13.23
CA ASP A 24 -16.97 4.73 14.46
C ASP A 24 -15.51 4.35 14.14
N VAL A 25 -14.58 5.27 14.39
CA VAL A 25 -13.14 5.10 14.13
C VAL A 25 -12.50 4.08 15.07
N VAL A 26 -12.95 4.01 16.32
CA VAL A 26 -12.40 3.09 17.33
C VAL A 26 -12.84 1.67 16.99
N GLN A 27 -14.12 1.49 16.67
CA GLN A 27 -14.65 0.20 16.25
C GLN A 27 -14.06 -0.25 14.90
N PHE A 28 -13.86 0.69 13.98
CA PHE A 28 -13.17 0.47 12.72
C PHE A 28 -11.72 0.01 12.93
N ALA A 29 -11.01 0.62 13.88
CA ALA A 29 -9.64 0.23 14.18
C ALA A 29 -9.54 -1.11 14.93
N ALA A 30 -10.54 -1.43 15.76
CA ALA A 30 -10.55 -2.61 16.62
C ALA A 30 -11.12 -3.87 15.95
N ASN A 31 -12.04 -3.71 14.98
CA ASN A 31 -12.78 -4.82 14.37
C ASN A 31 -12.60 -4.83 12.84
N ARG A 32 -11.86 -5.84 12.36
CA ARG A 32 -11.56 -6.03 10.94
C ARG A 32 -12.80 -6.28 10.08
N THR A 33 -13.80 -6.98 10.61
CA THR A 33 -15.07 -7.25 9.90
C THR A 33 -15.86 -5.96 9.72
N PHE A 34 -16.00 -5.19 10.80
CA PHE A 34 -16.67 -3.88 10.77
C PHE A 34 -15.97 -2.91 9.81
N ALA A 35 -14.63 -2.90 9.79
CA ALA A 35 -13.85 -2.10 8.86
C ALA A 35 -14.13 -2.48 7.40
N ARG A 36 -14.19 -3.78 7.09
CA ARG A 36 -14.48 -4.28 5.73
C ARG A 36 -15.89 -3.91 5.28
N GLU A 37 -16.90 -4.08 6.14
CA GLU A 37 -18.29 -3.71 5.85
C GLU A 37 -18.42 -2.20 5.63
N THR A 38 -17.81 -1.41 6.50
CA THR A 38 -17.82 0.06 6.41
C THR A 38 -17.16 0.51 5.11
N LEU A 39 -16.00 -0.06 4.77
CA LEU A 39 -15.32 0.24 3.51
C LEU A 39 -16.17 -0.14 2.30
N SER A 40 -16.82 -1.31 2.31
CA SER A 40 -17.72 -1.73 1.23
C SER A 40 -18.89 -0.75 1.05
N ALA A 41 -19.47 -0.24 2.14
CA ALA A 41 -20.56 0.75 2.10
C ALA A 41 -20.08 2.15 1.67
N LEU A 42 -18.81 2.49 1.95
CA LEU A 42 -18.20 3.74 1.56
C LEU A 42 -17.76 3.74 0.09
N MET A 43 -17.31 2.60 -0.44
CA MET A 43 -16.86 2.46 -1.83
C MET A 43 -18.02 2.52 -2.85
N ASP A 44 -19.27 2.37 -2.42
CA ASP A 44 -20.45 2.67 -3.24
C ASP A 44 -20.67 4.19 -3.31
N THR A 45 -19.76 4.87 -4.02
CA THR A 45 -19.80 6.30 -4.30
C THR A 45 -19.10 6.60 -5.63
N ALA A 46 -19.51 7.68 -6.30
CA ALA A 46 -18.86 8.18 -7.50
C ALA A 46 -17.67 9.12 -7.19
N ASP A 47 -17.40 9.39 -5.91
CA ASP A 47 -16.32 10.28 -5.50
C ASP A 47 -14.94 9.56 -5.58
N PRO A 48 -14.04 10.00 -6.49
CA PRO A 48 -12.74 9.39 -6.66
C PRO A 48 -11.81 9.57 -5.45
N ASP A 49 -11.91 10.68 -4.71
CA ASP A 49 -11.07 10.94 -3.54
C ASP A 49 -11.42 9.98 -2.40
N LEU A 50 -12.71 9.68 -2.23
CA LEU A 50 -13.19 8.72 -1.24
C LEU A 50 -12.79 7.29 -1.61
N LEU A 51 -12.85 6.95 -2.91
CA LEU A 51 -12.37 5.66 -3.42
C LEU A 51 -10.88 5.46 -3.17
N VAL A 52 -10.05 6.45 -3.51
CA VAL A 52 -8.60 6.41 -3.30
C VAL A 52 -8.27 6.26 -1.81
N ALA A 53 -8.90 7.07 -0.95
CA ALA A 53 -8.68 6.99 0.49
C ALA A 53 -9.09 5.62 1.06
N GLY A 54 -10.17 5.02 0.55
CA GLY A 54 -10.61 3.67 0.93
C GLY A 54 -9.60 2.60 0.52
N LEU A 55 -9.06 2.66 -0.70
CA LEU A 55 -8.05 1.72 -1.22
C LEU A 55 -6.73 1.82 -0.45
N GLU A 56 -6.24 3.04 -0.19
CA GLU A 56 -5.03 3.28 0.61
C GLU A 56 -5.14 2.73 2.04
N LEU A 57 -6.37 2.65 2.55
CA LEU A 57 -6.68 2.11 3.86
C LEU A 57 -6.79 0.58 3.84
N MET A 58 -7.42 0.02 2.81
CA MET A 58 -7.46 -1.43 2.60
C MET A 58 -6.05 -2.00 2.48
N ASP A 59 -5.17 -1.31 1.75
CA ASP A 59 -3.76 -1.67 1.64
C ASP A 59 -3.04 -1.59 2.99
N ALA A 60 -3.22 -0.49 3.73
CA ALA A 60 -2.62 -0.32 5.06
C ALA A 60 -3.11 -1.35 6.10
N LEU A 61 -4.29 -1.94 5.92
CA LEU A 61 -4.86 -2.98 6.78
C LEU A 61 -4.56 -4.40 6.27
N GLY A 62 -3.83 -4.52 5.15
CA GLY A 62 -3.57 -5.79 4.48
C GLY A 62 -4.86 -6.52 4.10
N MET A 63 -5.89 -5.77 3.71
CA MET A 63 -7.20 -6.27 3.26
C MET A 63 -7.28 -6.44 1.74
N THR A 64 -6.33 -5.84 1.01
CA THR A 64 -6.06 -6.21 -0.37
C THR A 64 -5.44 -7.60 -0.39
N ALA A 65 -5.97 -8.50 -1.20
CA ALA A 65 -5.30 -9.77 -1.46
C ALA A 65 -3.89 -9.43 -1.96
N SER A 66 -2.87 -9.91 -1.26
CA SER A 66 -1.47 -9.69 -1.60
C SER A 66 -1.24 -9.90 -3.09
N SER A 67 -1.08 -8.80 -3.82
CA SER A 67 -0.14 -8.80 -4.92
C SER A 67 1.11 -8.17 -4.33
N GLU A 68 1.98 -9.02 -3.79
CA GLU A 68 3.39 -8.66 -3.70
C GLU A 68 3.79 -8.07 -5.06
N GLY A 69 4.30 -6.83 -5.07
CA GLY A 69 4.98 -6.31 -6.25
C GLY A 69 4.43 -5.05 -6.92
N THR A 70 3.82 -4.10 -6.19
CA THR A 70 3.76 -2.73 -6.73
C THR A 70 4.03 -1.69 -5.67
N ARG A 71 5.25 -1.72 -5.12
CA ARG A 71 5.86 -0.50 -4.61
C ARG A 71 6.32 0.29 -5.83
N PRO A 72 5.78 1.48 -6.15
CA PRO A 72 6.40 2.33 -7.16
C PRO A 72 7.76 2.72 -6.58
N ALA A 73 8.83 2.14 -7.13
CA ALA A 73 10.21 2.49 -6.83
C ALA A 73 10.49 3.87 -7.47
N LEU A 74 9.88 4.91 -6.92
CA LEU A 74 10.25 6.29 -7.18
C LEU A 74 10.90 6.80 -5.90
N LEU A 75 12.21 7.02 -5.99
CA LEU A 75 13.07 7.72 -5.03
C LEU A 75 13.64 6.89 -3.87
N ALA A 76 14.75 6.20 -4.14
CA ALA A 76 15.89 6.16 -3.21
C ALA A 76 17.16 5.73 -3.95
N ALA A 77 18.01 6.71 -4.22
CA ALA A 77 19.44 6.47 -4.43
C ALA A 77 20.02 5.86 -3.14
N ASP A 78 20.82 4.78 -3.27
CA ASP A 78 22.20 4.75 -2.78
C ASP A 78 22.89 3.40 -3.16
N PRO A 79 24.17 3.42 -3.61
CA PRO A 79 24.88 2.25 -4.12
C PRO A 79 25.76 1.63 -3.03
N LYS A 80 25.28 0.65 -2.27
CA LYS A 80 26.14 -0.12 -1.36
C LYS A 80 25.47 -1.42 -0.92
N THR A 81 25.67 -2.50 -1.68
CA THR A 81 25.73 -3.84 -1.10
C THR A 81 26.84 -4.61 -1.80
N LYS A 82 27.86 -4.91 -1.00
CA LYS A 82 29.14 -5.51 -1.33
C LYS A 82 29.06 -7.02 -1.08
N ALA A 83 29.85 -7.76 -1.85
CA ALA A 83 30.20 -9.19 -1.74
C ALA A 83 29.10 -10.14 -2.24
N GLU A 84 29.38 -11.16 -3.06
CA GLU A 84 30.55 -12.04 -3.03
C GLU A 84 30.77 -12.67 -4.42
N ALA A 85 32.02 -12.73 -4.88
CA ALA A 85 32.40 -13.44 -6.10
C ALA A 85 32.81 -14.87 -5.76
N PRO A 86 32.51 -15.83 -6.66
CA PRO A 86 33.52 -16.82 -7.01
C PRO A 86 33.85 -16.77 -8.49
N LYS A 87 35.16 -16.87 -8.76
CA LYS A 87 35.78 -16.95 -10.08
C LYS A 87 35.20 -18.12 -10.88
N THR A 88 34.83 -17.88 -12.12
CA THR A 88 34.87 -18.91 -13.17
C THR A 88 35.66 -18.38 -14.35
N ASP A 89 36.82 -19.01 -14.53
CA ASP A 89 37.75 -18.83 -15.62
C ASP A 89 37.04 -19.20 -16.94
N ALA A 90 36.82 -18.22 -17.82
CA ALA A 90 36.45 -18.44 -19.21
C ALA A 90 37.16 -17.40 -20.07
N ARG A 91 38.46 -17.65 -20.31
CA ARG A 91 39.26 -16.92 -21.30
C ARG A 91 38.65 -17.15 -22.69
N TYR A 92 37.87 -16.20 -23.18
CA TYR A 92 37.43 -16.17 -24.56
C TYR A 92 38.60 -15.75 -25.45
N VAL A 93 39.23 -16.71 -26.13
CA VAL A 93 40.30 -16.46 -27.10
C VAL A 93 39.65 -16.27 -28.48
N GLY A 94 39.32 -15.01 -28.81
CA GLY A 94 38.88 -14.65 -30.14
C GLY A 94 40.03 -14.78 -31.15
N ARG A 95 40.01 -15.82 -31.98
CA ARG A 95 40.78 -15.85 -33.24
C ARG A 95 40.16 -14.85 -34.21
N LEU A 96 40.84 -13.75 -34.50
CA LEU A 96 40.63 -13.02 -35.74
C LEU A 96 41.55 -13.62 -36.81
N ARG A 97 40.94 -14.00 -37.94
CA ARG A 97 41.63 -14.29 -39.20
C ARG A 97 42.05 -13.00 -39.87
#